data_AF-A0A8J7BQJ8-F1
#
_entry.id   AF-A0A8J7BQJ8-F1
#
_cell.length_a   1.000
_cell.length_b   1.000
_cell.length_c   1.000
_cell.angle_alpha   90.00
_cell.angle_beta   90.00
_cell.angle_gamma   90.00
#
_symmetry.space_group_name_H-M   'P 1'
#
loop_
_entity.id
_entity.type
_entity.pdbx_description
1 polymer ?
#
loop_
_entity_poly.entity_id
_entity_poly.type
_entity_poly.pdbx_seq_one_letter_code
_entity_poly.pdbx_strand_id
1 'polypeptide(L)'
;MALIQVNSPCQIHPLLAQSWRTRLPKHIVIVANSGYLPGRVNFSARSTSANVLEFLRAQQISEGEGSYGHGHDQASGGSLPQERWQELLLKIGFPREAIAS
;
A
#
# COMPACT_ATOMS: atom_id res chain seq x y z
N MET A 1 9.93 6.71 -2.54
CA MET A 1 8.73 6.19 -1.83
C MET A 1 9.19 5.38 -0.64
N ALA A 2 8.35 5.20 0.37
CA ALA A 2 8.67 4.37 1.52
C ALA A 2 7.68 3.20 1.61
N LEU A 3 8.20 1.99 1.77
CA LEU A 3 7.41 0.79 1.99
C LEU A 3 7.65 0.27 3.41
N ILE A 4 6.56 -0.03 4.11
CA ILE A 4 6.60 -0.67 5.43
C ILE A 4 5.78 -1.95 5.30
N GLN A 5 6.45 -3.09 5.46
CA GLN A 5 5.79 -4.40 5.49
C GLN A 5 5.60 -4.84 6.93
N VAL A 6 4.40 -5.29 7.25
CA VAL A 6 4.06 -5.85 8.56
C VAL A 6 3.34 -7.17 8.37
N ASN A 7 3.49 -8.05 9.36
CA ASN A 7 2.72 -9.28 9.46
C ASN A 7 2.00 -9.25 10.80
N SER A 8 0.71 -8.92 10.77
CA SER A 8 -0.12 -8.86 11.97
C SER A 8 -1.54 -9.29 11.66
N PRO A 9 -2.19 -10.09 12.53
CA PRO A 9 -3.60 -10.43 12.39
C PRO A 9 -4.53 -9.23 12.62
N CYS A 10 -3.99 -8.09 13.07
CA CYS A 10 -4.76 -6.88 13.35
C CYS A 10 -4.69 -5.88 12.19
N GLN A 11 -5.71 -5.05 12.03
CA GLN A 11 -5.78 -4.00 10.99
C GLN A 11 -4.91 -2.78 11.33
N ILE A 12 -3.60 -2.97 11.48
CA ILE A 12 -2.65 -1.92 11.94
C ILE A 12 -2.12 -1.03 10.80
N HIS A 13 -2.21 -1.49 9.55
CA HIS A 13 -1.63 -0.79 8.40
C HIS A 13 -2.16 0.65 8.17
N PRO A 14 -3.44 0.98 8.43
CA PRO A 14 -3.91 2.37 8.26
C PRO A 14 -3.32 3.31 9.32
N LEU A 15 -3.18 2.83 10.56
CA LEU A 15 -2.62 3.60 11.69
C LEU A 15 -1.14 3.89 11.46
N LEU A 16 -0.38 2.89 11.03
CA LEU A 16 1.02 3.06 10.66
C LEU A 16 1.16 4.05 9.51
N ALA A 17 0.36 3.91 8.44
CA ALA A 17 0.43 4.83 7.30
C ALA A 17 0.15 6.28 7.72
N GLN A 18 -0.80 6.49 8.63
CA GLN A 18 -1.12 7.81 9.17
C GLN A 18 0.03 8.38 10.03
N SER A 19 0.64 7.56 10.90
CA SER A 19 1.76 7.98 11.75
C SER A 19 3.00 8.35 10.94
N TRP A 20 3.28 7.61 9.87
CA TRP A 20 4.46 7.81 9.04
C TRP A 20 4.31 8.93 8.01
N ARG A 21 3.08 9.24 7.57
CA ARG A 21 2.81 10.36 6.65
C ARG A 21 3.36 11.69 7.17
N THR A 22 3.23 11.97 8.47
CA THR A 22 3.75 13.22 9.07
C THR A 22 5.27 13.21 9.25
N ARG A 23 5.86 12.03 9.44
CA ARG A 23 7.31 11.84 9.60
C ARG A 23 8.05 11.85 8.26
N LEU A 24 7.39 11.47 7.17
CA LEU A 24 7.94 11.42 5.82
C LEU A 24 7.12 12.29 4.84
N PRO A 25 7.05 13.62 5.05
CA PRO A 25 6.12 14.49 4.30
C PRO A 25 6.40 14.55 2.79
N LYS A 26 7.67 14.37 2.40
CA LYS A 26 8.12 14.37 1.00
C LYS A 26 7.96 13.02 0.28
N HIS A 27 7.45 12.00 0.95
CA HIS A 27 7.35 10.66 0.38
C HIS A 27 5.90 10.17 0.39
N ILE A 28 5.55 9.35 -0.60
CA ILE A 28 4.39 8.47 -0.51
C ILE A 28 4.81 7.31 0.41
N VAL A 29 4.11 7.15 1.52
CA VAL A 29 4.27 6.06 2.47
C VAL A 29 3.23 5.00 2.16
N ILE A 30 3.69 3.78 1.91
CA ILE A 30 2.85 2.60 1.67
C ILE A 30 3.11 1.64 2.82
N VAL A 31 2.06 1.23 3.52
CA VAL A 31 2.13 0.22 4.58
C VAL A 31 1.32 -0.98 4.16
N ALA A 32 1.94 -2.16 4.13
CA ALA A 32 1.34 -3.41 3.68
C ALA A 32 1.31 -4.43 4.80
N ASN A 33 0.15 -5.04 5.06
CA ASN A 33 -0.06 -6.09 6.04
C ASN A 33 -0.48 -7.39 5.38
N SER A 34 0.41 -8.38 5.41
CA SER A 34 0.17 -9.75 4.90
C SER A 34 -0.49 -10.69 5.91
N GLY A 35 -0.57 -10.30 7.19
CA GLY A 35 -1.12 -11.14 8.26
C GLY A 35 -2.61 -10.94 8.55
N TYR A 36 -3.23 -9.87 8.02
CA TYR A 36 -4.61 -9.50 8.36
C TYR A 36 -5.66 -10.43 7.76
N LEU A 37 -5.46 -10.81 6.49
CA LEU A 37 -6.33 -11.76 5.78
C LEU A 37 -5.45 -12.82 5.11
N PRO A 38 -5.76 -14.11 5.28
CA PRO A 38 -4.96 -15.18 4.69
C PRO A 38 -4.96 -15.07 3.16
N GLY A 39 -3.77 -15.19 2.56
CA GLY A 39 -3.55 -15.11 1.11
C GLY A 39 -3.64 -13.70 0.51
N ARG A 40 -3.80 -12.65 1.35
CA ARG A 40 -3.98 -11.27 0.88
C ARG A 40 -3.11 -10.29 1.63
N VAL A 41 -2.62 -9.30 0.89
CA VAL A 41 -1.89 -8.15 1.41
C VAL A 41 -2.81 -6.94 1.44
N ASN A 42 -3.11 -6.50 2.66
CA ASN A 42 -3.92 -5.31 2.90
C ASN A 42 -3.01 -4.12 3.09
N PHE A 43 -3.14 -3.10 2.25
CA PHE A 43 -2.22 -1.98 2.27
C PHE A 43 -2.95 -0.64 2.39
N SER A 44 -2.24 0.34 2.95
CA SER A 44 -2.65 1.73 3.03
C SER A 44 -1.51 2.62 2.57
N ALA A 45 -1.81 3.48 1.62
CA ALA A 45 -0.92 4.49 1.09
C ALA A 45 -1.38 5.89 1.52
N ARG A 46 -0.44 6.70 2.00
CA ARG A 46 -0.65 8.06 2.50
C ARG A 46 0.48 8.95 2.03
N SER A 47 0.17 10.20 1.69
CA SER A 47 1.15 11.24 1.37
C SER A 47 0.64 12.60 1.84
N THR A 48 1.53 13.53 2.12
CA THR A 48 1.16 14.95 2.35
C THR A 48 1.36 15.83 1.11
N SER A 49 2.08 15.33 0.11
CA SER A 49 2.58 16.12 -1.02
C SER A 49 2.14 15.61 -2.38
N ALA A 50 1.52 14.43 -2.46
CA ALA A 50 1.07 13.82 -3.70
C ALA A 50 -0.35 13.27 -3.59
N ASN A 51 -1.08 13.25 -4.70
CA ASN A 51 -2.38 12.57 -4.81
C ASN A 51 -2.14 11.06 -4.92
N VAL A 52 -2.35 10.35 -3.81
CA VAL A 52 -2.08 8.91 -3.70
C VAL A 52 -3.06 8.10 -4.55
N LEU A 53 -4.31 8.55 -4.65
CA LEU A 53 -5.34 7.86 -5.40
C LEU A 53 -5.03 7.86 -6.90
N GLU A 54 -4.67 9.03 -7.43
CA GLU A 54 -4.25 9.19 -8.81
C GLU A 54 -2.99 8.35 -9.12
N PHE A 55 -1.99 8.39 -8.22
CA PHE A 55 -0.78 7.59 -8.36
C PHE A 55 -1.07 6.10 -8.46
N LEU A 56 -1.95 5.56 -7.61
CA LEU A 56 -2.31 4.14 -7.63
C LEU A 56 -3.14 3.77 -8.87
N ARG A 57 -4.08 4.63 -9.28
CA ARG A 57 -4.87 4.43 -10.52
C ARG A 57 -3.98 4.39 -11.76
N ALA A 58 -2.95 5.24 -11.82
CA ALA A 58 -2.00 5.24 -12.93
C ALA A 58 -1.25 3.90 -13.08
N GLN A 59 -1.13 3.11 -12.01
CA GLN A 59 -0.50 1.80 -12.07
C GLN A 59 -1.40 0.72 -12.69
N GLN A 60 -2.65 1.01 -13.05
CA GLN A 60 -3.58 0.11 -13.75
C GLN A 60 -3.58 -1.32 -13.18
N ILE A 61 -3.54 -1.46 -11.87
CA ILE A 61 -3.72 -2.77 -11.25
C ILE A 61 -5.20 -3.06 -11.36
N SER A 62 -5.57 -4.08 -12.14
CA SER A 62 -6.96 -4.48 -12.27
C SER A 62 -7.60 -4.60 -10.89
N GLU A 63 -8.83 -4.13 -10.77
CA GLU A 63 -9.72 -4.32 -9.60
C GLU A 63 -10.10 -5.80 -9.38
N GLY A 64 -9.23 -6.73 -9.77
CA GLY A 64 -9.41 -8.16 -9.64
C GLY A 64 -9.38 -8.53 -8.16
N GLU A 65 -10.57 -8.75 -7.61
CA GLU A 65 -10.90 -9.06 -6.21
C GLU A 65 -10.38 -8.08 -5.15
N GLY A 66 -9.56 -7.10 -5.50
CA GLY A 66 -9.10 -6.05 -4.60
C GLY A 66 -10.04 -4.87 -4.61
N SER A 67 -10.77 -4.68 -3.51
CA SER A 67 -11.51 -3.43 -3.32
C SER A 67 -10.51 -2.29 -3.14
N TYR A 68 -10.50 -1.38 -4.11
CA TYR A 68 -9.89 -0.06 -4.00
C TYR A 68 -10.98 0.97 -3.70
N GLY A 69 -10.61 2.09 -3.08
CA GLY A 69 -11.36 3.33 -3.34
C GLY A 69 -12.43 3.76 -2.33
N HIS A 70 -12.38 3.34 -1.06
CA HIS A 70 -13.15 4.04 0.00
C HIS A 70 -12.40 5.25 0.60
N GLY A 71 -11.34 5.73 -0.05
CA GLY A 71 -10.46 6.75 0.52
C GLY A 71 -10.44 8.05 -0.26
N HIS A 72 -10.65 9.16 0.44
CA HIS A 72 -10.46 10.55 -0.03
C HIS A 72 -9.05 10.76 -0.61
N ASP A 73 -8.85 11.79 -1.45
CA ASP A 73 -7.61 12.19 -2.20
C ASP A 73 -6.25 12.05 -1.48
N GLN A 74 -6.26 11.94 -0.16
CA GLN A 74 -5.11 11.92 0.75
C GLN A 74 -4.85 10.54 1.38
N ALA A 75 -5.71 9.57 1.10
CA ALA A 75 -5.77 8.25 1.70
C ALA A 75 -6.28 7.24 0.68
N SER A 76 -5.47 6.26 0.33
CA SER A 76 -5.94 5.16 -0.51
C SER A 76 -5.42 3.86 0.05
N GLY A 77 -6.24 2.83 -0.01
CA GLY A 77 -5.89 1.51 0.47
C GLY A 77 -6.64 0.46 -0.32
N GLY A 78 -6.19 -0.78 -0.19
CA GLY A 78 -6.81 -1.91 -0.85
C GLY A 78 -6.28 -3.23 -0.33
N SER A 79 -6.83 -4.31 -0.85
CA SER A 79 -6.45 -5.68 -0.48
C SER A 79 -6.12 -6.45 -1.74
N LEU A 80 -4.88 -6.90 -1.90
CA LEU A 80 -4.43 -7.61 -3.11
C LEU A 80 -3.99 -9.04 -2.80
N PRO A 81 -4.19 -10.00 -3.72
CA PRO A 81 -3.46 -11.27 -3.66
C PRO A 81 -1.95 -11.02 -3.61
N GLN A 82 -1.21 -11.92 -2.97
CA GLN A 82 0.24 -11.76 -2.79
C GLN A 82 0.97 -11.57 -4.13
N GLU A 83 0.64 -12.34 -5.16
CA GLU A 83 1.24 -12.22 -6.49
C GLU A 83 1.05 -10.82 -7.10
N ARG A 84 -0.18 -10.28 -7.03
CA ARG A 84 -0.50 -8.94 -7.53
C ARG A 84 0.18 -7.83 -6.73
N TRP A 85 0.36 -8.05 -5.43
CA TRP A 85 1.12 -7.14 -4.58
C TRP A 85 2.60 -7.08 -5.01
N GLN A 86 3.22 -8.22 -5.33
CA GLN A 86 4.59 -8.27 -5.83
C GLN A 86 4.72 -7.56 -7.19
N GLU A 87 3.77 -7.78 -8.10
CA GLU A 87 3.69 -7.08 -9.39
C GLU A 87 3.60 -5.56 -9.22
N LEU A 88 2.76 -5.08 -8.29
CA LEU A 88 2.64 -3.66 -7.95
C LEU A 88 3.98 -3.08 -7.52
N LEU A 89 4.65 -3.74 -6.56
CA LEU A 89 5.91 -3.25 -6.01
C LEU A 89 6.99 -3.13 -7.09
N LEU A 90 7.09 -4.11 -7.98
CA LEU A 90 7.99 -4.04 -9.14
C LEU A 90 7.63 -2.88 -10.07
N LYS A 91 6.34 -2.71 -10.38
CA LYS A 91 5.87 -1.68 -11.32
C LYS A 91 6.14 -0.26 -10.81
N ILE A 92 6.01 -0.04 -9.50
CA ILE A 92 6.34 1.26 -8.87
C ILE A 92 7.83 1.42 -8.57
N GLY A 93 8.68 0.45 -8.91
CA GLY A 93 10.13 0.57 -8.84
C GLY A 93 10.78 0.14 -7.52
N PHE A 94 10.10 -0.65 -6.69
CA PHE A 94 10.78 -1.32 -5.58
C PHE A 94 11.62 -2.51 -6.10
N PRO A 95 12.84 -2.71 -5.57
CA PRO A 95 13.68 -3.84 -5.95
C PRO A 95 13.10 -5.16 -5.43
N ARG A 96 13.45 -6.28 -6.08
CA ARG A 96 13.00 -7.64 -5.71
C ARG A 96 13.31 -8.01 -4.26
N GLU A 97 14.41 -7.50 -3.72
CA GLU A 97 14.79 -7.69 -2.31
C GLU A 97 13.74 -7.13 -1.33
N ALA A 98 13.06 -6.03 -1.69
CA ALA A 98 11.98 -5.44 -0.90
C ALA A 98 10.63 -6.17 -1.06
N ILE A 99 10.59 -7.26 -1.83
CA ILE A 99 9.36 -7.99 -2.18
C ILE A 99 9.33 -9.39 -1.53
N ALA A 100 10.47 -9.89 -1.06
CA ALA A 100 10.66 -11.27 -0.59
C ALA A 100 10.40 -11.49 0.92
N SER A 101 9.83 -10.51 1.64
CA SER A 101 9.58 -10.55 3.10
C SER A 101 8.15 -10.95 3.46
#